data_AF-E3G4T3-F1
#
_entry.id   AF-E3G4T3-F1
#
_cell.length_a   1.000
_cell.length_b   1.000
_cell.length_c   1.000
_cell.angle_alpha   90.00
_cell.angle_beta   90.00
_cell.angle_gamma   90.00
#
_symmetry.space_group_name_H-M   'P 1'
#
loop_
_entity.id
_entity.type
_entity.pdbx_description
1 polymer ?
#
loop_
_entity_poly.entity_id
_entity_poly.type
_entity_poly.pdbx_seq_one_letter_code
_entity_poly.pdbx_strand_id
1 'polypeptide(L)'
;MSSTIHFRIDEETKRLAMQAAERQQMSLTELMRQRAEELAAEERRHQNSEHEGWLEAQIAQAFSRYDAGEGEYISNDEMENRMKALKQRATRGTL
;
A
#
# COMPACT_ATOMS: atom_id res chain seq x y z
N MET A 1 -3.66 18.87 -13.86
CA MET A 1 -2.77 19.14 -15.01
C MET A 1 -2.83 17.93 -15.92
N SER A 2 -3.14 18.10 -17.21
CA SER A 2 -3.08 17.03 -18.20
C SER A 2 -1.69 16.96 -18.81
N SER A 3 -1.10 15.77 -18.82
CA SER A 3 0.21 15.49 -19.42
C SER A 3 0.05 14.53 -20.59
N THR A 4 0.83 14.71 -21.65
CA THR A 4 0.77 13.87 -22.86
C THR A 4 1.99 12.99 -22.95
N ILE A 5 1.80 11.70 -23.25
CA ILE A 5 2.86 10.71 -23.42
C ILE A 5 2.93 10.32 -24.90
N HIS A 6 4.13 10.35 -25.48
CA HIS A 6 4.37 9.93 -26.86
C HIS A 6 5.10 8.58 -26.87
N PHE A 7 4.53 7.57 -27.53
CA PHE A 7 5.15 6.26 -27.66
C PHE A 7 5.72 6.08 -29.07
N ARG A 8 6.92 5.51 -29.15
CA ARG A 8 7.49 5.00 -30.40
C ARG A 8 7.41 3.49 -30.37
N ILE A 9 6.60 2.92 -31.26
CA ILE A 9 6.37 1.48 -31.39
C ILE A 9 6.46 1.09 -32.86
N ASP A 10 6.73 -0.18 -33.14
CA ASP A 10 6.68 -0.71 -34.49
C ASP A 10 5.23 -0.86 -34.99
N GLU A 11 5.09 -0.97 -36.31
CA GLU A 11 3.77 -0.99 -36.97
C GLU A 11 2.97 -2.25 -36.65
N GLU A 12 3.64 -3.39 -36.44
CA GLU A 12 2.98 -4.64 -36.07
C GLU A 12 2.38 -4.56 -34.66
N THR A 13 3.16 -4.10 -33.69
CA THR A 13 2.70 -3.85 -32.32
C THR A 13 1.53 -2.87 -32.29
N LYS A 14 1.60 -1.79 -33.08
CA LYS A 14 0.50 -0.83 -33.21
C LYS A 14 -0.78 -1.50 -33.71
N ARG A 15 -0.69 -2.31 -34.78
CA ARG A 15 -1.83 -3.04 -35.35
C ARG A 15 -2.45 -4.00 -34.35
N LEU A 16 -1.63 -4.77 -33.64
CA LEU A 16 -2.11 -5.70 -32.61
C LEU A 16 -2.78 -4.96 -31.43
N ALA A 17 -2.20 -3.84 -31.00
CA ALA A 17 -2.77 -3.02 -29.93
C ALA A 17 -4.14 -2.42 -30.34
N MET A 18 -4.28 -1.98 -31.59
CA MET A 18 -5.57 -1.52 -32.13
C MET A 18 -6.62 -2.65 -32.14
N GLN A 19 -6.25 -3.85 -32.59
CA GLN A 19 -7.16 -5.02 -32.54
C GLN A 19 -7.57 -5.38 -31.11
N ALA A 20 -6.64 -5.28 -30.15
CA ALA A 20 -6.96 -5.51 -28.74
C ALA A 20 -7.96 -4.49 -28.19
N ALA A 21 -7.83 -3.21 -28.59
CA ALA A 21 -8.76 -2.15 -28.21
C ALA A 21 -10.15 -2.38 -28.84
N GLU A 22 -10.21 -2.75 -30.13
CA GLU A 22 -11.45 -3.08 -30.83
C GLU A 22 -12.20 -4.25 -30.17
N ARG A 23 -11.48 -5.30 -29.75
CA ARG A 23 -12.07 -6.44 -29.01
C ARG A 23 -12.72 -6.02 -27.70
N GLN A 24 -12.22 -4.97 -27.07
CA GLN A 24 -12.75 -4.42 -25.83
C GLN A 24 -13.76 -3.29 -26.06
N GLN A 25 -14.10 -2.99 -27.32
CA GLN A 25 -14.97 -1.88 -27.73
C GLN A 25 -14.48 -0.51 -27.23
N MET A 26 -13.17 -0.35 -27.11
CA MET A 26 -12.51 0.87 -26.61
C MET A 26 -11.57 1.45 -27.65
N SER A 27 -11.29 2.75 -27.55
CA SER A 27 -10.24 3.36 -28.36
C SER A 27 -8.85 2.99 -27.83
N LEU A 28 -7.83 2.93 -28.71
CA LEU A 28 -6.45 2.65 -28.29
C LEU A 28 -5.96 3.64 -27.22
N THR A 29 -6.29 4.93 -27.36
CA THR A 29 -5.91 5.96 -26.39
C THR A 29 -6.54 5.72 -25.02
N GLU A 30 -7.79 5.27 -24.99
CA GLU A 30 -8.50 5.00 -23.73
C GLU A 30 -7.95 3.75 -23.04
N LEU A 31 -7.69 2.68 -23.79
CA LEU A 31 -7.03 1.48 -23.28
C LEU A 31 -5.65 1.83 -22.70
N MET A 32 -4.84 2.61 -23.42
CA MET A 32 -3.51 3.02 -22.96
C MET A 32 -3.58 3.92 -21.72
N ARG A 33 -4.59 4.80 -21.62
CA ARG A 33 -4.82 5.62 -20.43
C ARG A 33 -5.14 4.74 -19.22
N GLN A 34 -6.06 3.79 -19.37
CA GLN A 34 -6.41 2.85 -18.31
C GLN A 34 -5.19 2.06 -17.85
N ARG A 35 -4.38 1.54 -18.78
CA ARG A 35 -3.15 0.82 -18.44
C ARG A 35 -2.14 1.69 -17.68
N ALA A 36 -2.00 2.96 -18.05
CA ALA A 36 -1.14 3.89 -17.34
C ALA A 36 -1.64 4.17 -15.92
N GLU A 37 -2.96 4.27 -15.73
CA GLU A 37 -3.58 4.45 -14.41
C GLU A 37 -3.41 3.20 -13.52
N GLU A 38 -3.59 2.00 -14.09
CA GLU A 38 -3.34 0.72 -13.41
C GLU A 38 -1.88 0.63 -12.95
N LEU A 39 -0.93 0.94 -13.83
CA LEU A 39 0.51 0.94 -13.52
C LEU A 39 0.84 1.95 -12.40
N ALA A 40 0.26 3.15 -12.46
CA ALA A 40 0.45 4.16 -11.41
C ALA A 40 -0.15 3.72 -10.07
N ALA A 41 -1.27 2.99 -10.08
CA ALA A 41 -1.88 2.46 -8.87
C ALA A 41 -1.07 1.30 -8.26
N GLU A 42 -0.42 0.48 -9.08
CA GLU A 42 0.51 -0.56 -8.65
C GLU A 42 1.76 0.05 -8.02
N GLU A 43 2.38 1.03 -8.68
CA GLU A 43 3.54 1.75 -8.15
C GLU A 43 3.22 2.45 -6.83
N ARG A 44 2.05 3.11 -6.71
CA ARG A 44 1.61 3.67 -5.43
C ARG A 44 1.43 2.61 -4.35
N ARG A 45 1.01 1.39 -4.69
CA ARG A 45 0.92 0.31 -3.69
C ARG A 45 2.29 -0.16 -3.24
N HIS A 46 3.26 -0.26 -4.15
CA HIS A 46 4.66 -0.55 -3.82
C HIS A 46 5.33 0.55 -3.01
N GLN A 47 4.98 1.82 -3.24
CA GLN A 47 5.45 2.91 -2.39
C GLN A 47 4.73 2.93 -1.05
N ASN A 48 3.42 2.70 -1.03
CA ASN A 48 2.62 2.64 0.20
C ASN A 48 2.85 1.36 1.03
N SER A 49 3.53 0.34 0.50
CA SER A 49 4.08 -0.75 1.31
C SER A 49 5.22 -0.28 2.23
N GLU A 50 5.51 1.02 2.28
CA GLU A 50 6.07 1.67 3.48
C GLU A 50 5.33 1.28 4.78
N HIS A 51 4.05 0.89 4.70
CA HIS A 51 3.34 0.30 5.85
C HIS A 51 3.87 -1.09 6.26
N GLU A 52 4.33 -1.90 5.31
CA GLU A 52 5.09 -3.14 5.61
C GLU A 52 6.44 -2.78 6.23
N GLY A 53 7.13 -1.75 5.72
CA GLY A 53 8.37 -1.26 6.34
C GLY A 53 8.17 -0.77 7.78
N TRP A 54 7.06 -0.08 8.07
CA TRP A 54 6.72 0.33 9.43
C TRP A 54 6.43 -0.88 10.33
N LEU A 55 5.69 -1.88 9.84
CA LEU A 55 5.40 -3.09 10.60
C LEU A 55 6.67 -3.92 10.84
N GLU A 56 7.53 -4.07 9.84
CA GLU A 56 8.84 -4.71 9.95
C GLU A 56 9.71 -4.00 11.00
N ALA A 57 9.71 -2.66 11.01
CA ALA A 57 10.44 -1.89 12.02
C ALA A 57 9.90 -2.11 13.44
N GLN A 58 8.56 -2.18 13.61
CA GLN A 58 7.95 -2.48 14.91
C GLN A 58 8.26 -3.92 15.37
N ILE A 59 8.23 -4.88 14.45
CA ILE A 59 8.58 -6.27 14.73
C ILE A 59 10.06 -6.37 15.12
N ALA A 60 10.96 -5.74 14.36
CA ALA A 60 12.39 -5.72 14.65
C ALA A 60 12.69 -5.07 16.01
N GLN A 61 11.98 -3.99 16.35
CA GLN A 61 12.09 -3.36 17.67
C GLN A 61 11.62 -4.29 18.80
N ALA A 62 10.51 -5.02 18.61
CA ALA A 62 10.01 -5.96 19.59
C ALA A 62 11.01 -7.10 19.85
N PHE A 63 11.63 -7.65 18.80
CA PHE A 63 12.68 -8.67 18.94
C PHE A 63 13.96 -8.11 19.58
N SER A 64 14.38 -6.90 19.22
CA SER A 64 15.53 -6.24 19.85
C SER A 64 15.34 -6.07 21.37
N ARG A 65 14.14 -5.67 21.81
CA ARG A 65 13.80 -5.57 23.24
C ARG A 65 13.77 -6.92 23.94
N TYR A 66 13.34 -7.97 23.25
CA TYR A 66 13.40 -9.34 23.76
C TYR A 66 14.85 -9.81 23.96
N ASP A 67 15.70 -9.65 22.94
CA ASP A 67 17.10 -10.06 22.97
C ASP A 67 17.93 -9.26 24.01
N ALA A 68 17.58 -7.99 24.24
CA ALA A 68 18.17 -7.15 25.29
C ALA A 68 17.67 -7.47 26.71
N GLY A 69 16.65 -8.34 26.86
CA GLY A 69 16.05 -8.67 28.16
C GLY A 69 15.14 -7.57 28.73
N GLU A 70 14.70 -6.62 27.91
CA GLU A 70 13.84 -5.48 28.29
C GLU A 70 12.33 -5.77 28.10
N GLY A 71 11.98 -7.05 27.92
CA GLY A 71 10.60 -7.50 27.78
C GLY A 71 9.88 -7.59 29.13
N GLU A 72 8.82 -6.82 29.32
CA GLU A 72 7.89 -6.97 30.45
C GLU A 72 6.72 -7.85 30.01
N TYR A 73 6.49 -8.95 30.73
CA TYR A 73 5.37 -9.85 30.50
C TYR A 73 4.31 -9.61 31.57
N ILE A 74 3.09 -9.35 31.14
CA ILE A 74 1.94 -9.16 32.02
C ILE A 74 0.91 -10.26 31.79
N SER A 75 0.10 -10.57 32.80
CA SER A 75 -0.98 -11.55 32.67
C SER A 75 -2.10 -11.03 31.76
N ASN A 76 -2.94 -11.93 31.25
CA ASN A 76 -4.08 -11.54 30.42
C ASN A 76 -5.03 -10.58 31.18
N ASP A 77 -5.31 -10.87 32.44
CA ASP A 77 -6.19 -10.04 33.28
C ASP A 77 -5.60 -8.64 33.53
N GLU A 78 -4.28 -8.55 33.70
CA GLU A 78 -3.60 -7.26 33.86
C GLU A 78 -3.60 -6.44 32.56
N MET A 79 -3.35 -7.11 31.42
CA MET A 79 -3.42 -6.50 30.09
C MET A 79 -4.81 -5.94 29.79
N GLU A 80 -5.87 -6.71 30.06
CA GLU A 80 -7.25 -6.27 29.85
C GLU A 80 -7.60 -5.03 30.68
N ASN A 81 -7.17 -5.00 31.95
CA ASN A 81 -7.38 -3.86 32.83
C ASN A 81 -6.62 -2.61 32.37
N ARG A 82 -5.33 -2.75 31.99
CA ARG A 82 -4.53 -1.64 31.44
C ARG A 82 -5.16 -1.09 30.16
N MET A 83 -5.56 -1.96 29.22
CA MET A 83 -6.19 -1.55 27.96
C MET A 83 -7.55 -0.87 28.16
N LYS A 84 -8.36 -1.34 29.13
CA LYS A 84 -9.64 -0.70 29.47
C LYS A 84 -9.43 0.71 30.02
N ALA A 85 -8.44 0.89 30.90
CA ALA A 85 -8.09 2.22 31.42
C ALA A 85 -7.56 3.16 30.32
N LEU A 86 -6.71 2.66 29.41
CA LEU A 86 -6.22 3.43 28.26
C LEU A 86 -7.34 3.86 27.32
N LYS A 87 -8.25 2.95 26.96
CA LYS A 87 -9.42 3.26 26.12
C LYS A 87 -10.29 4.35 26.73
N GLN A 88 -10.49 4.33 28.06
CA GLN A 88 -11.25 5.35 28.78
C GLN A 88 -10.55 6.72 28.78
N ARG A 89 -9.22 6.77 28.88
CA ARG A 89 -8.45 8.02 28.76
C ARG A 89 -8.50 8.58 27.33
N ALA A 90 -8.42 7.70 26.33
CA ALA A 90 -8.55 8.06 24.92
C ALA A 90 -9.89 8.72 24.61
N THR A 91 -10.99 8.12 25.10
CA THR A 91 -12.34 8.67 24.90
C THR A 91 -12.57 9.99 25.62
N ARG A 92 -11.81 10.26 26.68
CA ARG A 92 -11.83 11.54 27.41
C ARG A 92 -10.89 12.59 26.83
N GLY A 93 -10.12 12.28 25.77
CA GLY A 93 -9.17 13.20 25.15
C GLY A 93 -7.95 13.55 26.00
N THR A 94 -7.62 12.71 27.00
CA THR A 94 -6.49 12.91 27.94
C THR A 94 -5.34 11.93 27.70
N LEU A 95 -5.20 11.47 26.45
CA LEU A 95 -4.05 10.73 25.96
C LEU A 95 -2.92 11.69 25.58
#